data_AF-G4RMD2-F1
#
_entry.id   AF-G4RMD2-F1
#
_cell.length_a   1.000
_cell.length_b   1.000
_cell.length_c   1.000
_cell.angle_alpha   90.00
_cell.angle_beta   90.00
_cell.angle_gamma   90.00
#
_symmetry.space_group_name_H-M   'P 1'
#
loop_
_entity.id
_entity.type
_entity.pdbx_description
1 polymer ?
#
loop_
_entity_poly.entity_id
_entity_poly.type
_entity_poly.pdbx_seq_one_letter_code
_entity_poly.pdbx_strand_id
1 'polypeptide(L)'
;MSLIHIFVECPYFVEPNLAGSCMPGRADLGKITSLGIKHVVALAEDWEFKFYGGWEGVHEYKEELEDRGVKLLHWPTPDGHPPQDLLALVRIIESLLRAGPVMVHCVGGIGRTPTTLAAYLIYKGADVHEALRRVSEAVPSISISEEQYNALLELEAELRG
;
A
#
# COMPACT_ATOMS: atom_id res chain seq x y z
N MET A 1 30.65 -10.56 -2.51
CA MET A 1 29.21 -10.47 -2.82
C MET A 1 28.64 -9.29 -2.07
N SER A 2 28.57 -8.13 -2.71
CA SER A 2 27.93 -6.96 -2.12
C SER A 2 26.44 -7.26 -2.04
N LEU A 3 25.93 -7.43 -0.82
CA LEU A 3 24.50 -7.36 -0.55
C LEU A 3 24.10 -5.93 -0.92
N ILE A 4 23.52 -5.76 -2.10
CA ILE A 4 22.82 -4.52 -2.43
C ILE A 4 21.66 -4.50 -1.44
N HIS A 5 21.82 -3.76 -0.35
CA HIS A 5 20.69 -3.32 0.44
C HIS A 5 19.86 -2.47 -0.52
N ILE A 6 18.81 -3.06 -1.07
CA ILE A 6 17.83 -2.36 -1.86
C ILE A 6 17.07 -1.47 -0.87
N PHE A 7 17.54 -0.23 -0.70
CA PHE A 7 16.90 0.75 0.14
C PHE A 7 15.68 1.30 -0.61
N VAL A 8 14.48 0.93 -0.15
CA VAL A 8 13.24 1.55 -0.60
C VAL A 8 13.07 2.84 0.19
N GLU A 9 12.98 3.96 -0.50
CA GLU A 9 12.65 5.23 0.14
C GLU A 9 11.15 5.32 0.36
N CYS A 10 10.72 5.33 1.63
CA CYS A 10 9.31 5.39 2.01
C CYS A 10 8.96 6.73 2.68
N PRO A 11 7.73 7.25 2.48
CA PRO A 11 6.76 6.83 1.47
C PRO A 11 7.14 7.32 0.06
N TYR A 12 6.54 6.74 -0.97
CA TYR A 12 6.69 7.11 -2.38
C TYR A 12 5.30 7.36 -3.01
N PHE A 13 5.18 8.29 -3.95
CA PHE A 13 3.89 8.67 -4.54
C PHE A 13 3.76 8.13 -5.97
N VAL A 14 2.61 7.50 -6.27
CA VAL A 14 2.26 7.03 -7.63
C VAL A 14 1.23 7.94 -8.32
N GLU A 15 0.48 8.69 -7.51
CA GLU A 15 -0.39 9.80 -7.89
C GLU A 15 -0.22 10.91 -6.85
N PRO A 16 -0.55 12.19 -7.13
CA PRO A 16 -0.36 13.29 -6.18
C PRO A 16 -0.94 13.07 -4.77
N ASN A 17 -2.05 12.32 -4.68
CA ASN A 17 -2.74 12.03 -3.42
C ASN A 17 -2.70 10.54 -3.01
N LEU A 18 -1.97 9.70 -3.75
CA LEU A 18 -1.86 8.26 -3.46
C LEU A 18 -0.40 7.85 -3.31
N ALA A 19 -0.04 7.45 -2.10
CA ALA A 19 1.29 6.99 -1.75
C ALA A 19 1.33 5.49 -1.42
N GLY A 20 2.47 4.87 -1.67
CA GLY A 20 2.90 3.61 -1.10
C GLY A 20 3.93 3.83 0.01
N SER A 21 4.07 2.87 0.92
CA SER A 21 5.09 2.88 1.95
C SER A 21 5.45 1.48 2.43
N CYS A 22 6.62 1.34 3.03
CA CYS A 22 6.94 0.30 3.99
C CYS A 22 6.28 0.60 5.35
N MET A 23 6.30 -0.37 6.28
CA MET A 23 5.65 -0.25 7.58
C MET A 23 6.25 0.90 8.40
N PRO A 24 5.46 1.92 8.76
CA PRO A 24 5.95 3.02 9.58
C PRO A 24 6.18 2.57 11.03
N GLY A 25 7.30 2.99 11.61
CA GLY A 25 7.51 2.96 13.05
C GLY A 25 7.04 4.27 13.71
N ARG A 26 7.18 4.36 15.04
CA ARG A 26 6.79 5.57 15.80
C ARG A 26 7.47 6.84 15.33
N ALA A 27 8.73 6.75 14.91
CA ALA A 27 9.51 7.88 14.40
C ALA A 27 8.96 8.43 13.08
N ASP A 28 8.24 7.61 12.31
CA ASP A 28 7.74 7.96 10.98
C ASP A 28 6.37 8.66 11.02
N LEU A 29 5.64 8.59 12.15
CA LEU A 29 4.29 9.19 12.26
C LEU A 29 4.30 10.71 12.02
N GLY A 30 5.37 11.39 12.42
CA GLY A 30 5.57 12.82 12.13
C GLY A 30 5.71 13.09 10.63
N LYS A 31 6.33 12.16 9.88
CA LYS A 31 6.46 12.24 8.43
C LYS A 31 5.12 12.01 7.73
N ILE A 32 4.32 11.06 8.19
CA ILE A 32 2.97 10.80 7.64
C ILE A 32 2.11 12.06 7.72
N THR A 33 2.10 12.72 8.88
CA THR A 33 1.31 13.94 9.10
C THR A 33 1.84 15.15 8.33
N SER A 34 3.16 15.33 8.24
CA SER A 34 3.76 16.45 7.50
C SER A 34 3.53 16.35 5.98
N LEU A 35 3.37 15.14 5.46
CA LEU A 35 2.97 14.88 4.08
C LEU A 35 1.46 15.08 3.82
N GLY A 36 0.67 15.39 4.86
CA GLY A 36 -0.76 15.66 4.74
C GLY A 36 -1.63 14.43 4.54
N ILE A 37 -1.09 13.22 4.73
CA ILE A 37 -1.85 11.96 4.65
C ILE A 37 -3.02 12.01 5.64
N LYS A 38 -4.21 11.64 5.16
CA LYS A 38 -5.45 11.59 5.95
C LYS A 38 -5.95 10.17 6.19
N HIS A 39 -5.57 9.26 5.32
CA HIS A 39 -6.00 7.88 5.36
C HIS A 39 -4.81 6.96 5.17
N VAL A 40 -4.70 5.95 6.02
CA VAL A 40 -3.73 4.87 5.88
C VAL A 40 -4.49 3.58 5.58
N VAL A 41 -4.08 2.86 4.55
CA VAL A 41 -4.54 1.50 4.25
C VAL A 41 -3.41 0.54 4.58
N ALA A 42 -3.57 -0.23 5.65
CA ALA A 42 -2.57 -1.19 6.08
C ALA A 42 -2.94 -2.61 5.61
N LEU A 43 -2.03 -3.21 4.85
CA LEU A 43 -2.16 -4.56 4.29
C LEU A 43 -1.47 -5.62 5.16
N ALA A 44 -0.63 -5.20 6.11
CA ALA A 44 0.06 -6.11 7.01
C ALA A 44 -0.94 -6.81 7.94
N GLU A 45 -0.73 -8.09 8.20
CA GLU A 45 -1.44 -8.86 9.22
C GLU A 45 -1.03 -8.39 10.62
N ASP A 46 -1.90 -8.60 11.62
CA ASP A 46 -1.71 -8.10 12.99
C ASP A 46 -0.36 -8.51 13.61
N TRP A 47 0.05 -9.76 13.37
CA TRP A 47 1.30 -10.30 13.91
C TRP A 47 2.54 -9.60 13.33
N GLU A 48 2.45 -9.07 12.11
CA GLU A 48 3.55 -8.38 11.43
C GLU A 48 3.83 -7.01 12.07
N PHE A 49 2.81 -6.33 12.61
CA PHE A 49 3.00 -5.07 13.33
C PHE A 49 3.91 -5.24 14.54
N LYS A 50 3.74 -6.35 15.26
CA LYS A 50 4.57 -6.69 16.41
C LYS A 50 5.98 -7.11 16.02
N PHE A 51 6.09 -7.92 14.97
CA PHE A 51 7.37 -8.48 14.59
C PHE A 51 8.27 -7.49 13.83
N TYR A 52 7.69 -6.64 12.98
CA TYR A 52 8.44 -5.75 12.09
C TYR A 52 8.25 -4.26 12.38
N GLY A 53 7.13 -3.84 12.96
CA GLY A 53 6.79 -2.42 13.14
C GLY A 53 7.12 -1.81 14.50
N GLY A 54 7.41 -2.64 15.52
CA GLY A 54 7.63 -2.17 16.89
C GLY A 54 6.35 -1.67 17.57
N TRP A 55 5.19 -2.17 17.14
CA TRP A 55 3.88 -1.93 17.73
C TRP A 55 3.44 -3.14 18.55
N GLU A 56 2.59 -3.00 19.56
CA GLU A 56 2.01 -4.18 20.22
C GLU A 56 0.99 -4.91 19.33
N GLY A 57 0.45 -4.22 18.33
CA GLY A 57 -0.42 -4.74 17.29
C GLY A 57 -1.05 -3.61 16.48
N VAL A 58 -1.94 -3.96 15.53
CA VAL A 58 -2.62 -2.97 14.68
C VAL A 58 -3.46 -1.96 15.49
N HIS A 59 -3.95 -2.36 16.66
CA HIS A 59 -4.79 -1.51 17.51
C HIS A 59 -4.02 -0.30 18.05
N GLU A 60 -2.83 -0.51 18.61
CA GLU A 60 -1.98 0.59 19.09
C GLU A 60 -1.55 1.50 17.92
N TYR A 61 -1.16 0.90 16.79
CA TYR A 61 -0.81 1.67 15.59
C TYR A 61 -1.97 2.54 15.11
N LYS A 62 -3.21 2.01 15.17
CA LYS A 62 -4.43 2.75 14.85
C LYS A 62 -4.64 3.93 15.78
N GLU A 63 -4.55 3.72 17.09
CA GLU A 63 -4.74 4.78 18.10
C GLU A 63 -3.75 5.93 17.87
N GLU A 64 -2.47 5.62 17.64
CA GLU A 64 -1.43 6.63 17.41
C GLU A 64 -1.63 7.42 16.10
N LEU A 65 -2.16 6.79 15.05
CA LEU A 65 -2.56 7.48 13.82
C LEU A 65 -3.79 8.38 14.05
N GLU A 66 -4.81 7.87 14.75
CA GLU A 66 -6.06 8.59 15.00
C GLU A 66 -5.87 9.81 15.91
N ASP A 67 -5.00 9.71 16.92
CA ASP A 67 -4.56 10.83 17.76
C ASP A 67 -3.90 11.97 16.95
N ARG A 68 -3.41 11.65 15.76
CA ARG A 68 -2.79 12.58 14.80
C ARG A 68 -3.74 12.98 13.67
N GLY A 69 -5.02 12.62 13.76
CA GLY A 69 -6.03 12.94 12.77
C GLY A 69 -5.91 12.14 11.47
N VAL A 70 -5.26 10.97 11.51
CA VAL A 70 -5.10 10.05 10.38
C VAL A 70 -5.96 8.81 10.63
N LYS A 71 -6.86 8.48 9.71
CA LYS A 71 -7.74 7.30 9.85
C LYS A 71 -7.07 6.06 9.28
N LEU A 72 -7.17 4.94 9.98
CA LEU A 72 -6.68 3.63 9.51
C LEU A 72 -7.83 2.79 8.93
N LEU A 73 -7.63 2.29 7.70
CA LEU A 73 -8.30 1.12 7.16
C LEU A 73 -7.33 -0.05 7.24
N HIS A 74 -7.70 -1.10 7.96
CA HIS A 74 -6.91 -2.33 8.04
C HIS A 74 -7.52 -3.39 7.12
N TRP A 75 -6.72 -3.88 6.17
CA TRP A 75 -7.09 -4.89 5.17
C TRP A 75 -6.05 -6.01 5.18
N PRO A 76 -6.03 -6.85 6.24
CA PRO A 76 -4.97 -7.83 6.47
C PRO A 76 -4.84 -8.77 5.27
N THR A 77 -3.63 -8.83 4.72
CA THR A 77 -3.29 -9.59 3.53
C THR A 77 -2.03 -10.39 3.85
N PRO A 78 -2.08 -11.74 3.82
CA PRO A 78 -0.89 -12.54 4.09
C PRO A 78 0.25 -12.21 3.11
N ASP A 79 1.48 -12.29 3.58
CA ASP A 79 2.63 -11.94 2.76
C ASP A 79 2.76 -12.84 1.52
N GLY A 80 3.14 -12.24 0.38
CA GLY A 80 3.17 -12.93 -0.91
C GLY A 80 1.82 -13.16 -1.59
N HIS A 81 0.68 -12.90 -0.92
CA HIS A 81 -0.65 -13.03 -1.52
C HIS A 81 -1.24 -11.67 -1.93
N PRO A 82 -2.15 -11.62 -2.94
CA PRO A 82 -2.90 -10.41 -3.24
C PRO A 82 -3.92 -10.09 -2.13
N PRO A 83 -4.27 -8.81 -1.92
CA PRO A 83 -5.41 -8.46 -1.09
C PRO A 83 -6.68 -9.15 -1.60
N GLN A 84 -7.46 -9.71 -0.68
CA GLN A 84 -8.78 -10.25 -1.02
C GLN A 84 -9.69 -9.14 -1.51
N ASP A 85 -10.61 -9.47 -2.44
CA ASP A 85 -11.57 -8.53 -3.05
C ASP A 85 -10.92 -7.21 -3.47
N LEU A 86 -9.98 -7.33 -4.40
CA LEU A 86 -9.14 -6.23 -4.86
C LEU A 86 -9.99 -5.09 -5.47
N LEU A 87 -11.11 -5.41 -6.13
CA LEU A 87 -12.04 -4.43 -6.67
C LEU A 87 -12.75 -3.63 -5.56
N ALA A 88 -13.22 -4.29 -4.48
CA ALA A 88 -13.79 -3.57 -3.35
C ALA A 88 -12.75 -2.66 -2.68
N LEU A 89 -11.52 -3.15 -2.49
CA LEU A 89 -10.45 -2.37 -1.89
C LEU A 89 -10.15 -1.09 -2.69
N VAL A 90 -9.98 -1.19 -4.02
CA VAL A 90 -9.69 0.00 -4.85
C VAL A 90 -10.86 0.98 -4.92
N ARG A 91 -12.11 0.50 -4.86
CA ARG A 91 -13.30 1.36 -4.74
C ARG A 91 -13.34 2.12 -3.41
N ILE A 92 -12.93 1.47 -2.31
CA ILE A 92 -12.79 2.12 -1.01
C ILE A 92 -11.67 3.18 -1.07
N ILE A 93 -10.51 2.85 -1.63
CA ILE A 93 -9.40 3.80 -1.82
C ILE A 93 -9.85 5.01 -2.63
N GLU A 94 -10.56 4.82 -3.73
CA GLU A 94 -11.14 5.92 -4.52
C GLU A 94 -12.08 6.80 -3.68
N SER A 95 -12.85 6.21 -2.76
CA SER A 95 -13.68 7.00 -1.84
C SER A 95 -12.88 7.75 -0.79
N LEU A 96 -11.80 7.16 -0.27
CA LEU A 96 -10.90 7.81 0.68
C LEU A 96 -10.15 8.97 0.03
N LEU A 97 -9.70 8.82 -1.22
CA LEU A 97 -9.00 9.85 -1.99
C LEU A 97 -9.86 11.12 -2.20
N ARG A 98 -11.19 10.99 -2.25
CA ARG A 98 -12.11 12.14 -2.26
C ARG A 98 -12.17 12.89 -0.92
N ALA A 99 -11.79 12.23 0.18
CA ALA A 99 -11.77 12.80 1.53
C ALA A 99 -10.37 13.27 1.96
N GLY A 100 -9.31 12.80 1.30
CA GLY A 100 -7.94 13.30 1.48
C GLY A 100 -6.88 12.30 0.99
N PRO A 101 -5.59 12.67 1.05
CA PRO A 101 -4.51 11.81 0.59
C PRO A 101 -4.45 10.46 1.33
N VAL A 102 -4.23 9.40 0.56
CA VAL A 102 -4.20 8.01 1.01
C VAL A 102 -2.77 7.47 0.92
N MET A 103 -2.31 6.79 1.96
CA MET A 103 -1.08 6.01 1.96
C MET A 103 -1.41 4.52 2.14
N VAL A 104 -0.94 3.67 1.24
CA VAL A 104 -1.05 2.21 1.34
C VAL A 104 0.28 1.64 1.82
N HIS A 105 0.28 0.72 2.78
CA HIS A 105 1.53 0.06 3.19
C HIS A 105 1.34 -1.43 3.53
N CYS A 106 2.42 -2.19 3.39
CA CYS A 106 2.59 -3.52 3.97
C CYS A 106 3.83 -3.50 4.89
N VAL A 107 4.61 -4.58 4.96
CA VAL A 107 5.90 -4.60 5.66
C VAL A 107 6.98 -3.87 4.84
N GLY A 108 7.43 -4.49 3.73
CA GLY A 108 8.54 -3.97 2.94
C GLY A 108 8.16 -2.90 1.91
N GLY A 109 6.87 -2.70 1.66
CA GLY A 109 6.40 -1.73 0.67
C GLY A 109 6.70 -2.12 -0.80
N ILE A 110 6.96 -3.40 -1.08
CA ILE A 110 7.38 -3.86 -2.42
C ILE A 110 6.57 -5.01 -3.04
N GLY A 111 5.70 -5.68 -2.27
CA GLY A 111 4.83 -6.75 -2.81
C GLY A 111 3.36 -6.36 -2.78
N ARG A 112 2.73 -6.52 -1.61
CA ARG A 112 1.32 -6.18 -1.36
C ARG A 112 1.00 -4.72 -1.71
N THR A 113 1.84 -3.77 -1.28
CA THR A 113 1.66 -2.34 -1.56
C THR A 113 1.62 -2.03 -3.06
N PRO A 114 2.65 -2.32 -3.87
CA PRO A 114 2.60 -2.03 -5.30
C PRO A 114 1.51 -2.81 -6.03
N THR A 115 1.12 -4.00 -5.54
CA THR A 115 -0.05 -4.72 -6.06
C THR A 115 -1.32 -3.87 -5.91
N THR A 116 -1.61 -3.35 -4.71
CA THR A 116 -2.78 -2.47 -4.48
C THR A 116 -2.71 -1.17 -5.27
N LEU A 117 -1.52 -0.57 -5.39
CA LEU A 117 -1.34 0.67 -6.17
C LEU A 117 -1.57 0.43 -7.67
N ALA A 118 -1.02 -0.64 -8.22
CA ALA A 118 -1.26 -1.03 -9.61
C ALA A 118 -2.74 -1.34 -9.85
N ALA A 119 -3.39 -2.06 -8.93
CA ALA A 119 -4.83 -2.31 -8.99
C ALA A 119 -5.65 -1.01 -9.05
N TYR A 120 -5.28 0.00 -8.27
CA TYR A 120 -5.93 1.30 -8.33
C TYR A 120 -5.74 1.95 -9.71
N LEU A 121 -4.53 1.93 -10.28
CA LEU A 121 -4.28 2.49 -11.61
C LEU A 121 -5.07 1.75 -12.70
N ILE A 122 -5.20 0.42 -12.61
CA ILE A 122 -6.05 -0.39 -13.50
C ILE A 122 -7.51 0.03 -13.37
N TYR A 123 -7.98 0.23 -12.13
CA TYR A 123 -9.32 0.77 -11.86
C TYR A 123 -9.54 2.16 -12.47
N LYS A 124 -8.48 2.96 -12.65
CA LYS A 124 -8.52 4.25 -13.38
C LYS A 124 -8.36 4.14 -14.89
N GLY A 125 -8.25 2.91 -15.43
CA GLY A 125 -8.24 2.63 -16.86
C GLY A 125 -6.88 2.28 -17.47
N ALA A 126 -5.83 2.11 -16.65
CA ALA A 126 -4.56 1.55 -17.15
C ALA A 126 -4.70 0.04 -17.43
N ASP A 127 -3.88 -0.48 -18.35
CA ASP A 127 -3.64 -1.93 -18.39
C ASP A 127 -2.63 -2.36 -17.32
N VAL A 128 -2.52 -3.66 -17.07
CA VAL A 128 -1.61 -4.21 -16.05
C VAL A 128 -0.16 -3.80 -16.28
N HIS A 129 0.30 -3.78 -17.54
CA HIS A 129 1.68 -3.44 -17.87
C HIS A 129 1.98 -1.98 -17.56
N GLU A 130 1.10 -1.07 -17.97
CA GLU A 130 1.21 0.36 -17.72
C GLU A 130 1.12 0.67 -16.23
N ALA A 131 0.19 0.02 -15.50
CA ALA A 131 0.04 0.19 -14.07
C ALA A 131 1.32 -0.19 -13.32
N LEU A 132 1.87 -1.37 -13.59
CA LEU A 132 3.12 -1.82 -12.96
C LEU A 132 4.32 -0.96 -13.34
N ARG A 133 4.40 -0.53 -14.59
CA ARG A 133 5.45 0.39 -15.06
C ARG A 133 5.43 1.68 -14.24
N ARG A 134 4.27 2.33 -14.12
CA ARG A 134 4.11 3.57 -13.34
C ARG A 134 4.44 3.39 -11.85
N VAL A 135 4.06 2.27 -11.26
CA VAL A 135 4.43 1.97 -9.87
C VAL A 135 5.95 1.77 -9.74
N SER A 136 6.58 1.08 -10.69
CA SER A 136 8.03 0.86 -10.68
C SER A 136 8.86 2.14 -10.88
N GLU A 137 8.30 3.17 -11.51
CA GLU A 137 8.94 4.50 -11.60
C GLU A 137 9.01 5.20 -10.23
N ALA A 138 8.01 4.98 -9.37
CA ALA A 138 7.99 5.53 -8.01
C ALA A 138 8.80 4.68 -7.02
N VAL A 139 8.83 3.35 -7.23
CA VAL A 139 9.57 2.39 -6.41
C VAL A 139 10.24 1.33 -7.30
N PRO A 140 11.52 1.50 -7.68
CA PRO A 140 12.20 0.57 -8.60
C PRO A 140 12.32 -0.87 -8.10
N SER A 141 12.04 -1.10 -6.82
CA SER A 141 12.28 -2.34 -6.09
C SER A 141 11.04 -3.23 -5.96
N ILE A 142 10.01 -3.04 -6.79
CA ILE A 142 8.82 -3.89 -6.75
C ILE A 142 9.20 -5.37 -6.87
N SER A 143 8.56 -6.19 -6.04
CA SER A 143 8.71 -7.63 -5.98
C SER A 143 7.33 -8.23 -5.65
N ILE A 144 6.54 -8.40 -6.71
CA ILE A 144 5.21 -9.02 -6.63
C ILE A 144 5.31 -10.51 -6.95
N SER A 145 4.48 -11.32 -6.30
CA SER A 145 4.39 -12.76 -6.58
C SER A 145 3.59 -13.02 -7.86
N GLU A 146 3.65 -14.27 -8.36
CA GLU A 146 2.80 -14.71 -9.47
C GLU A 146 1.30 -14.57 -9.13
N GLU A 147 0.90 -14.90 -7.90
CA GLU A 147 -0.50 -14.75 -7.46
C GLU A 147 -0.94 -13.28 -7.44
N GLN A 148 -0.06 -12.38 -7.00
CA GLN A 148 -0.33 -10.94 -7.03
C GLN A 148 -0.46 -10.41 -8.46
N TYR A 149 0.42 -10.86 -9.37
CA TYR A 149 0.34 -10.51 -10.78
C TYR A 149 -0.95 -11.05 -11.43
N ASN A 150 -1.31 -12.31 -11.16
CA ASN A 150 -2.53 -12.92 -11.69
C ASN A 150 -3.79 -12.19 -11.21
N ALA A 151 -3.85 -11.77 -9.94
CA ALA A 151 -4.97 -10.98 -9.43
C ALA A 151 -5.13 -9.63 -10.16
N LEU A 152 -4.03 -9.01 -10.63
CA LEU A 152 -4.10 -7.79 -11.44
C LEU A 152 -4.67 -8.08 -12.84
N LEU A 153 -4.28 -9.19 -13.46
CA LEU A 153 -4.85 -9.64 -14.75
C LEU A 153 -6.34 -9.95 -14.63
N GLU A 154 -6.75 -10.63 -13.56
CA GLU A 154 -8.16 -10.93 -13.28
C GLU A 154 -8.98 -9.66 -13.09
N LEU A 155 -8.47 -8.70 -12.31
CA LEU A 155 -9.11 -7.40 -12.11
C LEU A 155 -9.24 -6.61 -13.43
N GLU A 156 -8.20 -6.58 -14.25
CA GLU A 156 -8.25 -5.92 -15.56
C GLU A 156 -9.31 -6.57 -16.46
N ALA A 157 -9.35 -7.90 -16.51
CA ALA A 157 -10.35 -8.63 -17.29
C ALA A 157 -11.78 -8.35 -16.80
N GLU A 158 -12.00 -8.32 -15.49
CA GLU A 158 -13.30 -7.99 -14.90
C GLU A 158 -13.76 -6.57 -15.26
N LEU A 159 -12.86 -5.59 -15.28
CA LEU A 159 -13.19 -4.19 -15.56
C LEU A 159 -13.38 -3.88 -17.07
N ARG A 160 -12.86 -4.74 -17.95
CA ARG A 160 -12.96 -4.58 -19.41
C ARG A 160 -14.06 -5.43 -20.05
N GLY A 161 -14.61 -6.40 -19.32
CA GLY A 161 -15.77 -7.21 -19.73
C GLY A 161 -17.08 -6.45 -19.66
#